data_AF-A0A6I3H095-F1
#
_entry.id   AF-A0A6I3H095-F1
#
_cell.length_a   1.000
_cell.length_b   1.000
_cell.length_c   1.000
_cell.angle_alpha   90.00
_cell.angle_beta   90.00
_cell.angle_gamma   90.00
#
_symmetry.space_group_name_H-M   'P 1'
#
loop_
_entity.id
_entity.type
_entity.pdbx_description
1 polymer ?
#
loop_
_entity_poly.entity_id
_entity_poly.type
_entity_poly.pdbx_seq_one_letter_code
_entity_poly.pdbx_strand_id
1 'polypeptide(L)'
;ILIRGRIDAIYQIDKDHFEVVDWKTGKVKDGEDLANAAIQLAMYRLAYAKLANLPIENVSAAFHYVADNQTIRVADVLDEPSLIDLITKIPLEV
;
A
#
# COMPACT_ATOMS: atom_id res chain seq x y z
N ILE A 1 9.72 -8.65 12.82
CA ILE A 1 8.29 -9.08 12.86
C ILE A 1 8.01 -9.83 11.57
N LEU A 2 7.30 -10.96 11.62
CA LEU A 2 6.81 -11.64 10.42
C LEU A 2 5.39 -11.14 10.14
N ILE A 3 5.17 -10.56 8.96
CA ILE A 3 3.85 -10.11 8.50
C ILE A 3 3.44 -10.98 7.34
N ARG A 4 2.23 -11.55 7.41
CA ARG A 4 1.63 -12.33 6.32
C ARG A 4 0.42 -11.58 5.80
N GLY A 5 0.28 -11.54 4.49
CA GLY A 5 -0.85 -10.88 3.83
C GLY A 5 -0.97 -11.34 2.38
N ARG A 6 -1.99 -10.82 1.70
CA ARG A 6 -2.26 -11.03 0.28
C ARG A 6 -2.37 -9.67 -0.37
N ILE A 7 -1.68 -9.48 -1.50
CA ILE A 7 -1.86 -8.31 -2.36
C ILE A 7 -2.95 -8.67 -3.37
N ASP A 8 -3.95 -7.80 -3.54
CA ASP A 8 -5.08 -8.08 -4.43
C ASP A 8 -4.69 -7.99 -5.91
N ALA A 9 -3.99 -6.93 -6.31
CA ALA A 9 -3.51 -6.76 -7.68
C ALA A 9 -2.19 -5.98 -7.75
N ILE A 10 -1.39 -6.30 -8.78
CA ILE A 10 -0.17 -5.59 -9.14
C ILE A 10 -0.21 -5.37 -10.65
N TYR A 11 -0.02 -4.13 -11.08
CA TYR A 11 0.05 -3.75 -12.49
C TYR A 11 1.42 -3.21 -12.84
N GLN A 12 1.93 -3.58 -14.00
CA GLN A 12 3.11 -2.94 -14.57
C GLN A 12 2.67 -1.66 -15.29
N ILE A 13 3.21 -0.51 -14.90
CA ILE A 13 2.89 0.78 -15.51
C ILE A 13 3.85 1.06 -16.68
N ASP A 14 5.14 0.80 -16.48
CA ASP A 14 6.17 0.94 -17.50
C ASP A 14 7.32 -0.05 -17.27
N LYS A 15 8.49 0.22 -17.85
CA LYS A 15 9.69 -0.55 -17.56
C LYS A 15 10.17 -0.28 -16.13
N ASP A 16 10.07 -1.32 -15.31
CA ASP A 16 10.50 -1.34 -13.91
C ASP A 16 9.64 -0.52 -12.94
N HIS A 17 8.56 0.16 -13.38
CA HIS A 17 7.55 0.75 -12.48
C HIS A 17 6.26 -0.06 -12.41
N PHE A 18 5.75 -0.18 -11.19
CA PHE A 18 4.56 -0.97 -10.86
C PHE A 18 3.60 -0.19 -9.96
N GLU A 19 2.32 -0.54 -10.03
CA GLU A 19 1.28 -0.02 -9.13
C GLU A 19 0.62 -1.20 -8.41
N VAL A 20 0.67 -1.18 -7.09
CA VAL A 20 -0.08 -2.09 -6.23
C VAL A 20 -1.49 -1.54 -6.04
N VAL A 21 -2.51 -2.36 -6.27
CA VAL A 21 -3.91 -1.94 -6.14
C VAL A 21 -4.66 -2.83 -5.16
N ASP A 22 -5.32 -2.20 -4.20
CA ASP A 22 -6.24 -2.83 -3.25
C ASP A 22 -7.68 -2.41 -3.58
N TRP A 23 -8.57 -3.39 -3.74
CA TRP A 23 -9.94 -3.17 -4.23
C TRP A 23 -10.88 -3.00 -3.04
N LYS A 24 -11.62 -1.89 -3.02
CA LYS A 24 -12.58 -1.56 -1.97
C LYS A 24 -14.01 -1.57 -2.51
N THR A 25 -14.90 -2.25 -1.78
CA THR A 25 -16.35 -2.28 -2.05
C THR A 25 -17.16 -1.39 -1.09
N GLY A 26 -16.53 -0.91 -0.02
CA GLY A 26 -17.14 0.03 0.93
C GLY A 26 -17.00 1.49 0.50
N LYS A 27 -17.47 2.41 1.34
CA LYS A 27 -17.34 3.85 1.11
C LYS A 27 -15.88 4.29 1.13
N VAL A 28 -15.58 5.34 0.36
CA VAL A 28 -14.33 6.08 0.46
C VAL A 28 -14.08 6.51 1.90
N LYS A 29 -12.89 6.18 2.42
CA LYS A 29 -12.44 6.60 3.75
C LYS A 29 -11.91 8.03 3.68
N ASP A 30 -12.05 8.79 4.76
CA ASP A 30 -11.50 10.13 4.92
C ASP A 30 -10.72 10.27 6.25
N GLY A 31 -10.06 11.41 6.42
CA GLY A 31 -9.36 11.77 7.66
C GLY A 31 -8.41 10.69 8.20
N GLU A 32 -8.57 10.36 9.48
CA GLU A 32 -7.74 9.38 10.20
C GLU A 32 -7.94 7.95 9.69
N ASP A 33 -9.15 7.60 9.25
CA ASP A 33 -9.44 6.27 8.70
C ASP A 33 -8.69 6.04 7.37
N LEU A 34 -8.59 7.08 6.55
CA LEU A 34 -7.79 7.04 5.32
C LEU A 34 -6.30 6.94 5.62
N ALA A 35 -5.81 7.68 6.63
CA ALA A 35 -4.41 7.61 7.06
C ALA A 35 -4.04 6.20 7.56
N ASN A 36 -4.90 5.58 8.39
CA ASN A 36 -4.71 4.21 8.87
C ASN A 36 -4.77 3.19 7.72
N ALA A 37 -5.68 3.36 6.76
CA ALA A 37 -5.74 2.52 5.58
C ALA A 37 -4.48 2.66 4.72
N ALA A 38 -3.92 3.86 4.57
CA ALA A 38 -2.70 4.10 3.80
C ALA A 38 -1.50 3.28 4.31
N ILE A 39 -1.46 2.94 5.62
CA ILE A 39 -0.45 2.05 6.20
C ILE A 39 -0.47 0.67 5.52
N GLN A 40 -1.66 0.12 5.26
CA GLN A 40 -1.82 -1.17 4.58
C GLN A 40 -1.21 -1.13 3.17
N LEU A 41 -1.51 -0.09 2.39
CA LEU A 41 -0.95 0.05 1.04
C LEU A 41 0.57 0.21 1.08
N ALA A 42 1.07 0.98 2.03
CA ALA A 42 2.50 1.22 2.10
C ALA A 42 3.27 -0.03 2.56
N MET A 43 2.66 -0.90 3.37
CA MET A 43 3.17 -2.26 3.63
C MET A 43 3.23 -3.11 2.35
N TYR A 44 2.17 -3.10 1.55
CA TYR A 44 2.14 -3.86 0.29
C TYR A 44 3.14 -3.34 -0.73
N ARG A 45 3.30 -2.02 -0.83
CA ARG A 45 4.30 -1.34 -1.65
C ARG A 45 5.72 -1.82 -1.29
N LEU A 46 6.07 -1.75 -0.01
CA LEU A 46 7.37 -2.22 0.49
C LEU A 46 7.58 -3.73 0.26
N ALA A 47 6.55 -4.54 0.51
CA ALA A 47 6.62 -5.98 0.32
C ALA A 47 6.88 -6.35 -1.16
N TYR A 48 6.16 -5.71 -2.08
CA TYR A 48 6.34 -5.98 -3.51
C TYR A 48 7.69 -5.47 -4.03
N ALA A 49 8.12 -4.26 -3.65
CA ALA A 49 9.45 -3.75 -4.00
C ALA A 49 10.57 -4.72 -3.62
N LYS A 50 10.49 -5.30 -2.42
CA LYS A 50 11.45 -6.32 -1.95
C LYS A 50 11.35 -7.63 -2.72
N LEU A 51 10.14 -8.12 -3.02
CA LEU A 51 9.94 -9.35 -3.78
C LEU A 51 10.43 -9.22 -5.23
N ALA A 52 10.22 -8.07 -5.86
CA ALA A 52 10.62 -7.77 -7.23
C ALA A 52 12.08 -7.27 -7.34
N ASN A 53 12.76 -7.05 -6.20
CA ASN A 53 14.10 -6.46 -6.13
C ASN A 53 14.19 -5.10 -6.87
N LEU A 54 13.22 -4.23 -6.60
CA LEU A 54 13.11 -2.88 -7.16
C LEU A 54 13.28 -1.81 -6.08
N PRO A 55 13.78 -0.61 -6.44
CA PRO A 55 13.68 0.55 -5.56
C PRO A 55 12.22 0.86 -5.23
N ILE A 56 11.93 1.23 -3.98
CA ILE A 56 10.54 1.45 -3.53
C ILE A 56 9.87 2.61 -4.27
N GLU A 57 10.66 3.60 -4.71
CA GLU A 57 10.23 4.72 -5.55
C GLU A 57 9.65 4.27 -6.90
N ASN A 58 9.99 3.07 -7.37
CA ASN A 58 9.43 2.52 -8.60
C ASN A 58 8.11 1.76 -8.38
N VAL A 59 7.65 1.61 -7.14
CA VAL A 59 6.39 0.95 -6.82
C VAL A 59 5.44 2.00 -6.24
N SER A 60 4.33 2.28 -6.91
CA SER A 60 3.24 3.11 -6.38
C SER A 60 2.16 2.23 -5.75
N ALA A 61 1.25 2.81 -4.97
CA ALA A 61 0.12 2.06 -4.44
C ALA A 61 -1.18 2.88 -4.33
N ALA A 62 -2.30 2.23 -4.63
CA ALA A 62 -3.61 2.87 -4.70
C ALA A 62 -4.75 2.01 -4.12
N PHE A 63 -5.77 2.68 -3.59
CA PHE A 63 -7.09 2.09 -3.38
C PHE A 63 -7.95 2.34 -4.60
N HIS A 64 -8.65 1.31 -5.07
CA HIS A 64 -9.71 1.46 -6.07
C HIS A 64 -11.08 1.13 -5.47
N TYR A 65 -11.95 2.14 -5.38
CA TYR A 65 -13.30 2.04 -4.86
C TYR A 65 -14.27 1.72 -6.01
N VAL A 66 -14.72 0.47 -6.08
CA VAL A 66 -15.45 -0.07 -7.24
C VAL A 66 -16.81 0.60 -7.42
N ALA A 67 -17.54 0.84 -6.32
CA ALA A 67 -18.88 1.44 -6.37
C ALA A 67 -18.84 2.89 -6.91
N ASP A 68 -17.80 3.64 -6.55
CA ASP A 68 -17.62 5.05 -6.91
C ASP A 68 -16.75 5.24 -8.16
N ASN A 69 -16.20 4.14 -8.72
CA ASN A 69 -15.21 4.13 -9.79
C ASN A 69 -14.07 5.14 -9.57
N GLN A 70 -13.56 5.19 -8.35
CA GLN A 70 -12.57 6.17 -7.92
C GLN A 70 -11.28 5.49 -7.47
N THR A 71 -10.13 6.03 -7.91
CA THR A 71 -8.81 5.58 -7.47
C THR A 71 -8.12 6.65 -6.63
N ILE A 72 -7.65 6.26 -5.45
CA ILE A 72 -7.01 7.15 -4.47
C ILE A 72 -5.57 6.67 -4.20
N ARG A 73 -4.61 7.59 -4.37
CA ARG A 73 -3.17 7.34 -4.20
C ARG A 73 -2.66 8.10 -2.97
N VAL A 74 -2.64 7.42 -1.83
CA VAL A 74 -2.26 8.00 -0.52
C VAL A 74 -0.96 7.41 0.04
N ALA A 75 -0.45 6.34 -0.56
CA ALA A 75 0.66 5.57 -0.02
C ALA A 75 2.05 6.10 -0.41
N ASP A 76 2.13 7.05 -1.33
CA ASP A 76 3.40 7.56 -1.88
C ASP A 76 4.12 8.54 -0.93
N VAL A 77 3.59 8.74 0.28
CA VAL A 77 4.03 9.80 1.21
C VAL A 77 5.16 9.34 2.14
N LEU A 78 5.35 8.04 2.34
CA LEU A 78 6.34 7.50 3.29
C LEU A 78 7.49 6.77 2.57
N ASP A 79 8.72 7.04 3.00
CA ASP A 79 9.93 6.32 2.58
C ASP A 79 10.08 4.98 3.32
N GLU A 80 11.01 4.13 2.84
CA GLU A 80 11.21 2.80 3.42
C GLU A 80 11.54 2.82 4.93
N PRO A 81 12.47 3.68 5.43
CA PRO A 81 12.74 3.75 6.86
C PRO A 81 11.52 4.16 7.69
N SER A 82 10.77 5.15 7.24
CA SER A 82 9.55 5.61 7.93
C SER A 82 8.47 4.53 7.96
N LEU A 83 8.39 3.73 6.89
CA LEU A 83 7.46 2.60 6.84
C LEU A 83 7.83 1.50 7.82
N ILE A 84 9.12 1.14 7.88
CA ILE A 84 9.59 0.13 8.82
C ILE A 84 9.31 0.57 10.26
N ASP A 85 9.62 1.83 10.60
CA ASP A 85 9.35 2.38 11.94
C ASP A 85 7.85 2.32 12.28
N LEU A 86 6.98 2.78 11.38
CA LEU A 86 5.53 2.73 11.55
C LEU A 86 5.02 1.31 11.78
N ILE A 87 5.43 0.37 10.93
CA ILE A 87 5.03 -1.04 11.00
C ILE A 87 5.46 -1.67 12.33
N THR A 88 6.68 -1.36 12.80
CA THR A 88 7.19 -1.92 14.06
C THR A 88 6.50 -1.37 15.31
N LYS A 89 5.84 -0.22 15.20
CA LYS A 89 5.10 0.42 16.29
C LYS A 89 3.65 -0.04 16.40
N ILE A 90 3.12 -0.76 15.40
CA ILE A 90 1.76 -1.31 15.46
C ILE A 90 1.75 -2.46 16.48
N PRO A 91 0.95 -2.37 17.56
CA PRO A 91 0.77 -3.50 18.47
C PRO A 91 0.17 -4.67 17.68
N LEU A 92 0.82 -5.83 17.72
CA LEU A 92 0.23 -7.04 17.18
C LEU A 92 -0.89 -7.44 18.14
N GLU A 93 -2.15 -7.30 17.72
CA GLU A 93 -3.25 -8.03 18.36
C GLU A 93 -3.00 -9.52 18.06
N VAL A 94 -2.61 -10.26 19.11
CA VAL A 94 -2.39 -11.72 19.10
C VAL A 94 -3.66 -12.41 19.57
#